data_AF-A0AAW5EPY1-F1
#
_entry.id   AF-A0AAW5EPY1-F1
#
_cell.length_a   1.000
_cell.length_b   1.000
_cell.length_c   1.000
_cell.angle_alpha   90.00
_cell.angle_beta   90.00
_cell.angle_gamma   90.00
#
_symmetry.space_group_name_H-M   'P 1'
#
loop_
_entity.id
_entity.type
_entity.pdbx_description
1 polymer ?
#
loop_
_entity_poly.entity_id
_entity_poly.type
_entity_poly.pdbx_seq_one_letter_code
_entity_poly.pdbx_strand_id
1 'polypeptide(L)'
;MTGTIIILPGGERFQLEWRRTDPERWERRLKAKYDESRSADRSDKARCLCQHRGAALPLQIRYRADSHSYHLAVWPNEGPLHEKTCPFYKPDPEKSGRASYVKSVIREGEDGDVAVTLSIGLRRKGPPRVVDDTPLPASDRPGQARQRRMTPLGLLHLLWERAGLTEWRPQFAGHRTPTATLGRIASAGTRIRTQGRLISDLLCAVAPGHERFGRRLHAIAHQEAPASVMPIWP
;
A
#
# COMPACT_ATOMS: atom_id res chain seq x y z
N MET A 1 4.95 -20.23 -13.72
CA MET A 1 5.15 -19.13 -12.77
C MET A 1 6.33 -19.49 -11.90
N THR A 2 7.50 -18.92 -12.16
CA THR A 2 8.74 -19.21 -11.42
C THR A 2 8.65 -18.53 -10.06
N GLY A 3 8.48 -19.30 -8.99
CA GLY A 3 8.41 -18.77 -7.63
C GLY A 3 9.64 -17.93 -7.29
N THR A 4 9.45 -16.82 -6.58
CA THR A 4 10.58 -15.99 -6.12
C THR A 4 11.40 -16.78 -5.09
N ILE A 5 12.68 -16.99 -5.39
CA ILE A 5 13.62 -17.70 -4.53
C ILE A 5 14.42 -16.68 -3.71
N ILE A 6 14.62 -16.98 -2.43
CA ILE A 6 15.46 -16.26 -1.47
C ILE A 6 16.56 -17.20 -1.01
N ILE A 7 17.74 -16.66 -0.73
CA ILE A 7 18.85 -17.42 -0.16
C ILE A 7 18.88 -17.16 1.33
N LEU A 8 18.59 -18.16 2.16
CA LEU A 8 18.71 -18.05 3.61
C LEU A 8 20.19 -18.11 4.06
N PRO A 9 20.49 -17.73 5.31
CA PRO A 9 21.82 -17.93 5.90
C PRO A 9 22.30 -19.37 5.70
N GLY A 10 23.56 -19.54 5.31
CA GLY A 10 24.13 -20.84 4.94
C GLY A 10 23.88 -21.27 3.48
N GLY A 11 23.31 -20.40 2.64
CA GLY A 11 23.20 -20.64 1.19
C GLY A 11 21.98 -21.45 0.76
N GLU A 12 21.09 -21.77 1.69
CA GLU A 12 19.87 -22.53 1.42
C GLU A 12 18.90 -21.74 0.51
N ARG A 13 18.37 -22.40 -0.53
CA ARG A 13 17.32 -21.84 -1.39
C ARG A 13 15.96 -22.00 -0.72
N PHE A 14 15.23 -20.90 -0.62
CA PHE A 14 13.95 -20.80 0.07
C PHE A 14 12.90 -20.17 -0.84
N GLN A 15 11.77 -20.84 -1.04
CA GLN A 15 10.72 -20.37 -1.94
C GLN A 15 9.71 -19.49 -1.20
N LEU A 16 9.43 -18.30 -1.72
CA LEU A 16 8.46 -17.39 -1.08
C LEU A 16 7.04 -17.94 -1.08
N GLU A 17 6.69 -18.79 -2.04
CA GLU A 17 5.36 -19.37 -2.18
C GLU A 17 4.98 -20.31 -1.03
N TRP A 18 5.96 -20.88 -0.32
CA TRP A 18 5.71 -21.70 0.86
C TRP A 18 4.94 -20.98 1.95
N ARG A 19 5.03 -19.64 2.01
CA ARG A 19 4.17 -18.85 2.90
C ARG A 19 2.68 -19.17 2.73
N ARG A 20 2.24 -19.51 1.51
CA ARG A 20 0.86 -19.84 1.19
C ARG A 20 0.63 -21.36 1.07
N THR A 21 1.56 -22.09 0.48
CA THR A 21 1.38 -23.51 0.17
C THR A 21 1.74 -24.44 1.33
N ASP A 22 2.67 -24.03 2.19
CA ASP A 22 3.15 -24.80 3.34
C ASP A 22 3.61 -23.86 4.49
N PRO A 23 2.65 -23.25 5.21
CA PRO A 23 2.95 -22.26 6.25
C PRO A 23 3.77 -22.83 7.41
N GLU A 24 3.59 -24.11 7.75
CA GLU A 24 4.37 -24.76 8.80
C GLU A 24 5.84 -24.88 8.43
N ARG A 25 6.14 -25.26 7.18
CA ARG A 25 7.51 -25.27 6.67
C ARG A 25 8.10 -23.87 6.66
N TRP A 26 7.33 -22.88 6.22
CA TRP A 26 7.73 -21.48 6.23
C TRP A 26 8.21 -21.06 7.63
N GLU A 27 7.37 -21.25 8.63
CA GLU A 27 7.67 -20.85 10.01
C GLU A 27 8.83 -21.63 10.59
N ARG A 28 8.84 -22.97 10.42
CA ARG A 28 9.90 -23.84 10.94
C ARG A 28 11.28 -23.46 10.40
N ARG A 29 11.39 -23.15 9.10
CA ARG A 29 12.67 -22.75 8.47
C ARG A 29 13.10 -21.36 8.88
N LEU A 30 12.19 -20.38 8.90
CA LEU A 30 12.54 -19.02 9.35
C LEU A 30 12.90 -18.99 10.83
N LYS A 31 12.21 -19.76 11.69
CA LYS A 31 12.56 -19.91 13.11
C LYS A 31 13.97 -20.49 13.27
N ALA A 32 14.29 -21.58 12.56
CA ALA A 32 15.62 -22.18 12.63
C ALA A 32 16.73 -21.20 12.23
N LYS A 33 16.49 -20.38 11.20
CA LYS A 33 17.46 -19.40 10.71
C LYS A 33 17.46 -18.07 11.45
N TYR A 34 16.43 -17.78 12.24
CA TYR A 34 16.32 -16.52 12.98
C TYR A 34 17.49 -16.35 13.96
N ASP A 35 17.79 -17.36 14.76
CA ASP A 35 18.85 -17.31 15.78
C ASP A 35 20.24 -17.13 15.14
N GLU A 36 20.54 -17.91 14.09
CA GLU A 36 21.75 -17.77 13.27
C GLU A 36 21.85 -16.35 12.68
N SER A 37 20.72 -15.84 12.18
CA SER A 37 20.64 -14.53 11.54
C SER A 37 20.59 -13.37 12.54
N ARG A 38 20.64 -13.57 13.85
CA ARG A 38 20.54 -12.44 14.80
C ARG A 38 21.87 -11.71 14.95
N SER A 39 22.95 -12.46 15.13
CA SER A 39 24.32 -11.94 15.31
C SER A 39 25.15 -11.93 14.02
N ALA A 40 24.70 -12.60 12.95
CA ALA A 40 25.45 -12.68 11.69
C ALA A 40 25.76 -11.31 11.07
N ASP A 41 26.82 -11.22 10.29
CA ASP A 41 27.09 -10.01 9.50
C ASP A 41 26.07 -9.84 8.38
N ARG A 42 26.00 -8.62 7.84
CA ARG A 42 25.03 -8.26 6.80
C ARG A 42 25.14 -9.13 5.55
N SER A 43 26.36 -9.57 5.20
CA SER A 43 26.66 -10.50 4.11
C SER A 43 26.05 -11.89 4.30
N ASP A 44 25.90 -12.31 5.56
CA ASP A 44 25.50 -13.67 5.94
C ASP A 44 24.03 -13.76 6.34
N LYS A 45 23.29 -12.65 6.27
CA LYS A 45 21.83 -12.63 6.39
C LYS A 45 21.17 -13.28 5.17
N ALA A 46 19.85 -13.46 5.25
CA ALA A 46 19.06 -13.84 4.09
C ALA A 46 19.26 -12.84 2.94
N ARG A 47 19.21 -13.29 1.68
CA ARG A 47 19.43 -12.46 0.49
C ARG A 47 18.36 -12.70 -0.55
N CYS A 48 17.81 -11.63 -1.08
CA CYS A 48 16.98 -11.66 -2.27
C CYS A 48 17.86 -11.80 -3.52
N LEU A 49 17.32 -12.44 -4.57
CA LEU A 49 18.02 -12.56 -5.85
C LEU A 49 18.05 -11.26 -6.67
N CYS A 50 17.35 -10.21 -6.24
CA CYS A 50 17.50 -8.89 -6.83
C CYS A 50 18.94 -8.41 -6.69
N GLN A 51 19.50 -7.87 -7.78
CA GLN A 51 20.85 -7.35 -7.82
C GLN A 51 20.84 -5.83 -7.82
N HIS A 52 21.67 -5.22 -6.98
CA HIS A 52 21.95 -3.80 -6.99
C HIS A 52 23.47 -3.59 -6.91
N ARG A 53 24.03 -2.84 -7.87
CA ARG A 53 25.49 -2.60 -7.98
C ARG A 53 26.33 -3.89 -7.91
N GLY A 54 25.85 -4.97 -8.54
CA GLY A 54 26.54 -6.26 -8.59
C GLY A 54 26.44 -7.13 -7.34
N ALA A 55 25.70 -6.70 -6.31
CA ALA A 55 25.48 -7.48 -5.09
C ALA A 55 24.00 -7.86 -4.92
N ALA A 56 23.75 -9.05 -4.35
CA ALA A 56 22.42 -9.48 -3.94
C ALA A 56 21.95 -8.66 -2.72
N LEU A 57 20.67 -8.25 -2.73
CA LEU A 57 20.12 -7.41 -1.66
C LEU A 57 19.83 -8.24 -0.40
N PRO A 58 20.34 -7.84 0.78
CA PRO A 58 20.09 -8.56 2.02
C PRO A 58 18.65 -8.36 2.51
N LEU A 59 18.18 -9.29 3.33
CA LEU A 59 16.88 -9.32 4.00
C LEU A 59 17.10 -9.70 5.46
N GLN A 60 16.17 -9.33 6.32
CA GLN A 60 16.18 -9.63 7.74
C GLN A 60 15.07 -10.61 8.09
N ILE A 61 15.37 -11.59 8.94
CA ILE A 61 14.34 -12.42 9.56
C ILE A 61 13.93 -11.73 10.85
N ARG A 62 12.64 -11.47 11.01
CA ARG A 62 12.06 -10.79 12.18
C ARG A 62 11.02 -11.68 12.84
N TYR A 63 11.06 -11.70 14.16
CA TYR A 63 10.03 -12.33 14.98
C TYR A 63 8.95 -11.31 15.33
N ARG A 64 7.68 -11.69 15.18
CA ARG A 64 6.53 -10.87 15.55
C ARG A 64 5.87 -11.47 16.79
N ALA A 65 5.89 -10.71 17.88
CA ALA A 65 5.48 -11.23 19.20
C ALA A 65 3.96 -11.38 19.35
N ASP A 66 3.17 -10.58 18.63
CA ASP A 66 1.70 -10.60 18.60
C ASP A 66 1.09 -11.91 18.07
N SER A 67 1.73 -12.46 17.04
CA SER A 67 1.27 -13.58 16.22
C SER A 67 2.20 -14.79 16.36
N HIS A 68 3.23 -14.67 17.21
CA HIS A 68 4.28 -15.66 17.41
C HIS A 68 4.91 -16.18 16.10
N SER A 69 4.95 -15.32 15.07
CA SER A 69 5.32 -15.71 13.70
C SER A 69 6.63 -15.08 13.23
N TYR A 70 7.27 -15.69 12.23
CA TYR A 70 8.51 -15.20 11.62
C TYR A 70 8.24 -14.67 10.21
N HIS A 71 8.84 -13.54 9.88
CA HIS A 71 8.70 -12.92 8.56
C HIS A 71 10.01 -12.33 8.03
N LEU A 72 10.10 -12.25 6.71
CA LEU A 72 11.19 -11.58 6.00
C LEU A 72 10.88 -10.08 5.87
N ALA A 73 11.85 -9.25 6.23
CA ALA A 73 11.79 -7.80 6.16
C ALA A 73 12.95 -7.24 5.33
N VAL A 74 12.69 -6.15 4.62
CA VAL A 74 13.72 -5.42 3.84
C VAL A 74 14.48 -4.48 4.77
N TRP A 75 15.75 -4.23 4.48
CA TRP A 75 16.53 -3.23 5.19
C TRP A 75 15.96 -1.82 4.98
N PRO A 76 16.11 -0.92 5.97
CA PRO A 76 15.69 0.48 5.83
C PRO A 76 16.28 1.11 4.57
N ASN A 77 15.46 1.82 3.80
CA ASN A 77 15.83 2.51 2.55
C ASN A 77 16.30 1.61 1.38
N GLU A 78 16.21 0.28 1.50
CA GLU A 78 16.61 -0.64 0.41
C GLU A 78 15.43 -1.19 -0.39
N GLY A 79 14.20 -0.95 0.07
CA GLY A 79 12.97 -1.27 -0.67
C GLY A 79 12.98 -0.82 -2.14
N PRO A 80 13.44 0.40 -2.47
CA PRO A 80 13.45 0.89 -3.86
C PRO A 80 14.53 0.23 -4.73
N LEU A 81 15.50 -0.46 -4.13
CA LEU A 81 16.63 -1.09 -4.84
C LEU A 81 16.23 -2.44 -5.45
N HIS A 82 15.16 -3.06 -4.95
CA HIS A 82 14.63 -4.28 -5.52
C HIS A 82 14.04 -4.04 -6.92
N GLU A 83 14.00 -5.08 -7.73
CA GLU A 83 13.31 -5.03 -9.00
C GLU A 83 11.81 -4.81 -8.78
N LYS A 84 11.14 -4.01 -9.62
CA LYS A 84 9.74 -3.60 -9.41
C LYS A 84 8.74 -4.76 -9.32
N THR A 85 9.08 -5.91 -9.90
CA THR A 85 8.29 -7.16 -9.85
C THR A 85 8.54 -7.98 -8.58
N CYS A 86 9.56 -7.63 -7.80
CA CYS A 86 9.93 -8.30 -6.57
C CYS A 86 8.92 -7.99 -5.44
N PRO A 87 8.47 -8.98 -4.65
CA PRO A 87 7.61 -8.76 -3.49
C PRO A 87 8.20 -7.82 -2.42
N PHE A 88 9.52 -7.63 -2.45
CA PHE A 88 10.25 -6.76 -1.51
C PHE A 88 10.44 -5.33 -2.04
N TYR A 89 10.03 -5.04 -3.27
CA TYR A 89 10.07 -3.68 -3.79
C TYR A 89 9.11 -2.77 -3.04
N LYS A 90 9.64 -1.65 -2.56
CA LYS A 90 8.86 -0.57 -1.96
C LYS A 90 9.34 0.74 -2.56
N PRO A 91 8.45 1.60 -3.10
CA PRO A 91 8.86 2.88 -3.66
C PRO A 91 9.49 3.76 -2.57
N ASP A 92 10.44 4.59 -2.98
CA ASP A 92 11.17 5.48 -2.08
C ASP A 92 10.19 6.51 -1.47
N PRO A 93 10.04 6.56 -0.13
CA PRO A 93 9.14 7.52 0.50
C PRO A 93 9.53 8.97 0.21
N GLU A 94 10.80 9.28 -0.06
CA GLU A 94 11.27 10.63 -0.39
C GLU A 94 10.92 11.04 -1.84
N LYS A 95 10.81 10.07 -2.75
CA LYS A 95 10.39 10.30 -4.14
C LYS A 95 8.89 10.10 -4.34
N SER A 96 8.24 9.42 -3.42
CA SER A 96 6.79 9.50 -3.27
C SER A 96 6.48 10.91 -2.74
N GLY A 97 5.43 11.58 -3.22
CA GLY A 97 5.00 12.89 -2.69
C GLY A 97 4.58 12.87 -1.21
N ARG A 98 4.86 11.78 -0.48
CA ARG A 98 4.52 11.53 0.91
C ARG A 98 5.53 12.13 1.89
N ALA A 99 6.76 12.39 1.44
CA ALA A 99 7.86 12.97 2.26
C ALA A 99 7.50 14.33 2.88
N SER A 100 6.68 15.11 2.17
CA SER A 100 6.23 16.42 2.60
C SER A 100 5.21 16.36 3.75
N TYR A 101 4.64 15.19 4.07
CA TYR A 101 3.66 15.06 5.16
C TYR A 101 4.32 14.70 6.50
N VAL A 102 3.79 15.24 7.59
CA VAL A 102 4.13 14.76 8.94
C VAL A 102 3.61 13.31 9.08
N LYS A 103 4.35 12.44 9.78
CA LYS A 103 3.95 11.03 10.06
C LYS A 103 2.53 10.87 10.62
N SER A 104 1.97 11.91 11.26
CA SER A 104 0.61 11.88 11.79
C SER A 104 -0.49 12.01 10.72
N VAL A 105 -0.15 12.52 9.52
CA VAL A 105 -1.10 12.80 8.42
C VAL A 105 -1.48 11.55 7.67
N ILE A 106 -0.53 10.65 7.42
CA ILE A 106 -0.76 9.33 6.82
C ILE A 106 -0.29 8.30 7.85
N ARG A 107 -1.23 7.56 8.43
CA ARG A 107 -0.93 6.48 9.37
C ARG A 107 -1.28 5.16 8.71
N GLU A 108 -0.30 4.28 8.60
CA GLU A 108 -0.51 2.94 8.06
C GLU A 108 -0.90 2.00 9.20
N GLY A 109 -2.01 1.30 9.03
CA GLY A 109 -2.46 0.23 9.91
C GLY A 109 -1.83 -1.10 9.56
N GLU A 110 -1.94 -2.07 10.46
CA GLU A 110 -1.26 -3.36 10.38
C GLU A 110 -1.74 -4.24 9.21
N ASP A 111 -2.98 -4.06 8.77
CA ASP A 111 -3.62 -4.78 7.64
C ASP A 111 -3.54 -4.03 6.30
N GLY A 112 -2.71 -2.98 6.23
CA GLY A 112 -2.58 -2.15 5.03
C GLY A 112 -3.63 -1.04 4.91
N ASP A 113 -4.50 -0.89 5.90
CA ASP A 113 -5.40 0.25 6.06
C ASP A 113 -4.62 1.56 6.24
N VAL A 114 -5.21 2.68 5.86
CA VAL A 114 -4.58 4.01 5.96
C VAL A 114 -5.52 4.99 6.61
N ALA A 115 -5.11 5.61 7.71
CA ALA A 115 -5.79 6.78 8.24
C ALA A 115 -5.16 8.07 7.71
N VAL A 116 -5.98 8.96 7.18
CA VAL A 116 -5.56 10.23 6.60
C VAL A 116 -6.20 11.40 7.35
N THR A 117 -5.42 12.43 7.67
CA THR A 117 -5.93 13.71 8.17
C THR A 117 -6.01 14.72 7.03
N LEU A 118 -7.22 15.07 6.59
CA LEU A 118 -7.43 16.00 5.48
C LEU A 118 -7.43 17.48 5.95
N SER A 119 -7.04 18.37 5.03
CA SER A 119 -7.11 19.82 5.25
C SER A 119 -8.55 20.35 5.20
N ILE A 120 -9.41 19.68 4.43
CA ILE A 120 -10.83 19.98 4.26
C ILE A 120 -11.64 18.82 4.85
N GLY A 121 -12.67 19.14 5.63
CA GLY A 121 -13.61 18.12 6.12
C GLY A 121 -14.49 17.61 5.00
N LEU A 122 -14.59 16.29 4.82
CA LEU A 122 -15.47 15.70 3.82
C LEU A 122 -16.86 15.52 4.43
N ARG A 123 -17.86 16.20 3.85
CA ARG A 123 -19.27 16.05 4.25
C ARG A 123 -20.07 15.59 3.05
N ARG A 124 -20.97 14.63 3.28
CA ARG A 124 -21.99 14.25 2.29
C ARG A 124 -22.98 15.43 2.18
N LYS A 125 -23.23 15.93 0.97
CA LYS A 125 -24.16 17.05 0.73
C LYS A 125 -25.57 16.63 1.21
N GLY A 126 -25.99 17.15 2.36
CA GLY A 126 -27.40 17.22 2.79
C GLY A 126 -27.99 18.59 2.44
N PRO A 127 -29.23 18.92 2.86
CA PRO A 127 -29.78 20.25 2.64
C PRO A 127 -28.84 21.33 3.22
N PRO A 128 -28.69 22.47 2.53
CA PRO A 128 -27.62 23.42 2.81
C PRO A 128 -27.78 23.98 4.22
N ARG A 129 -26.73 23.87 5.03
CA ARG A 129 -26.52 24.73 6.18
C ARG A 129 -25.35 25.64 5.86
N VAL A 130 -25.47 26.89 6.27
CA VAL A 130 -24.50 27.97 6.03
C VAL A 130 -23.10 27.48 6.39
N VAL A 131 -22.20 27.56 5.42
CA VAL A 131 -20.78 27.25 5.56
C VAL A 131 -20.10 28.49 6.13
N ASP A 132 -19.29 28.31 7.17
CA ASP A 132 -18.31 29.32 7.56
C ASP A 132 -17.14 29.23 6.57
N ASP A 133 -17.13 30.14 5.61
CA ASP A 133 -16.11 30.27 4.55
C ASP A 133 -14.85 30.99 5.06
N THR A 134 -14.40 30.69 6.29
CA THR A 134 -13.12 31.22 6.77
C THR A 134 -11.97 30.48 6.07
N PRO A 135 -11.18 31.13 5.20
CA PRO A 135 -10.01 30.50 4.59
C PRO A 135 -8.97 30.29 5.68
N LEU A 136 -8.62 29.03 5.97
CA LEU A 136 -7.51 28.75 6.88
C LEU A 136 -6.19 29.12 6.17
N PRO A 137 -5.27 29.81 6.87
CA PRO A 137 -4.11 30.42 6.24
C PRO A 137 -3.25 29.38 5.53
N ALA A 138 -3.00 29.62 4.24
CA ALA A 138 -1.94 28.95 3.51
C ALA A 138 -0.60 29.38 4.11
N SER A 139 0.18 28.41 4.59
CA SER A 139 1.54 28.68 5.08
C SER A 139 2.48 28.77 3.88
N ASP A 140 2.61 29.96 3.31
CA ASP A 140 3.71 30.33 2.43
C ASP A 140 4.97 30.61 3.25
N ARG A 141 5.92 29.66 3.30
CA ARG A 141 7.34 29.95 3.57
C ARG A 141 8.25 28.98 2.81
N PRO A 142 9.31 29.48 2.14
CA PRO A 142 10.29 28.64 1.45
C PRO A 142 11.25 28.02 2.46
N GLY A 143 11.34 26.69 2.44
CA GLY A 143 12.10 25.85 3.38
C GLY A 143 11.24 24.67 3.84
N GLN A 144 11.26 23.58 3.06
CA GLN A 144 10.46 22.34 3.18
C GLN A 144 9.51 22.28 4.40
N ALA A 145 8.37 22.96 4.27
CA ALA A 145 7.33 22.94 5.28
C ALA A 145 6.65 21.57 5.30
N ARG A 146 6.83 20.81 6.40
CA ARG A 146 6.10 19.56 6.62
C ARG A 146 4.59 19.85 6.77
N GLN A 147 3.78 19.34 5.87
CA GLN A 147 2.34 19.47 5.85
C GLN A 147 1.72 18.64 6.98
N ARG A 148 0.96 19.29 7.88
CA ARG A 148 0.24 18.66 9.00
C ARG A 148 -1.15 18.14 8.62
N ARG A 149 -1.58 18.38 7.39
CA ARG A 149 -2.86 17.93 6.82
C ARG A 149 -2.67 17.66 5.33
N MET A 150 -3.43 16.70 4.80
CA MET A 150 -3.41 16.30 3.40
C MET A 150 -4.44 17.09 2.59
N THR A 151 -4.03 17.61 1.43
CA THR A 151 -4.92 18.28 0.48
C THR A 151 -5.77 17.26 -0.29
N PRO A 152 -6.89 17.66 -0.92
CA PRO A 152 -7.64 16.77 -1.82
C PRO A 152 -6.79 16.17 -2.95
N LEU A 153 -5.83 16.95 -3.48
CA LEU A 153 -4.87 16.46 -4.48
C LEU A 153 -3.96 15.37 -3.90
N GLY A 154 -3.46 15.56 -2.67
CA GLY A 154 -2.68 14.53 -1.97
C GLY A 154 -3.46 13.24 -1.74
N LEU A 155 -4.75 13.37 -1.42
CA LEU A 155 -5.66 12.22 -1.30
C LEU A 155 -5.85 11.51 -2.64
N LEU A 156 -5.99 12.25 -3.74
CA LEU A 156 -6.07 11.67 -5.08
C LEU A 156 -4.80 10.89 -5.43
N HIS A 157 -3.62 11.46 -5.19
CA HIS A 157 -2.35 10.77 -5.43
C HIS A 157 -2.25 9.48 -4.60
N LEU A 158 -2.64 9.52 -3.32
CA LEU A 158 -2.68 8.35 -2.45
C LEU A 158 -3.63 7.27 -2.98
N LEU A 159 -4.84 7.66 -3.41
CA LEU A 159 -5.79 6.75 -4.04
C LEU A 159 -5.21 6.10 -5.29
N TRP A 160 -4.50 6.88 -6.11
CA TRP A 160 -3.92 6.38 -7.36
C TRP A 160 -2.77 5.39 -7.11
N GLU A 161 -1.93 5.67 -6.11
CA GLU A 161 -0.88 4.79 -5.62
C GLU A 161 -1.48 3.48 -5.08
N ARG A 162 -2.45 3.56 -4.16
CA ARG A 162 -3.08 2.39 -3.53
C ARG A 162 -3.92 1.57 -4.50
N ALA A 163 -4.47 2.21 -5.53
CA ALA A 163 -5.14 1.53 -6.63
C ALA A 163 -4.15 0.83 -7.58
N GLY A 164 -2.83 1.07 -7.46
CA GLY A 164 -1.80 0.50 -8.33
C GLY A 164 -1.87 1.02 -9.77
N LEU A 165 -2.30 2.26 -9.95
CA LEU A 165 -2.52 2.91 -11.24
C LEU A 165 -1.34 3.84 -11.62
N THR A 166 -0.41 4.06 -10.70
CA THR A 166 0.86 4.75 -10.93
C THR A 166 1.86 3.92 -11.76
N GLU A 167 1.55 2.64 -12.00
CA GLU A 167 2.42 1.68 -12.68
C GLU A 167 1.72 1.09 -13.91
N TRP A 168 2.49 0.79 -14.96
CA TRP A 168 2.03 -0.04 -16.06
C TRP A 168 2.41 -1.50 -15.79
N ARG A 169 1.48 -2.44 -16.02
CA ARG A 169 1.71 -3.88 -15.98
C ARG A 169 1.14 -4.51 -17.26
N PRO A 170 1.70 -5.62 -17.77
CA PRO A 170 1.17 -6.29 -18.97
C PRO A 170 -0.32 -6.64 -18.86
N GLN A 171 -0.80 -6.97 -17.67
CA GLN A 171 -2.21 -7.26 -17.38
C GLN A 171 -3.12 -6.03 -17.54
N PHE A 172 -2.58 -4.82 -17.67
CA PHE A 172 -3.37 -3.62 -17.90
C PHE A 172 -3.62 -3.36 -19.40
N ALA A 173 -3.00 -4.12 -20.30
CA ALA A 173 -3.30 -4.06 -21.72
C ALA A 173 -4.78 -4.39 -21.95
N GLY A 174 -5.53 -3.51 -22.62
CA GLY A 174 -6.97 -3.66 -22.82
C GLY A 174 -7.86 -3.32 -21.60
N HIS A 175 -7.29 -3.21 -20.39
CA HIS A 175 -8.04 -2.97 -19.15
C HIS A 175 -7.93 -1.54 -18.59
N ARG A 176 -7.43 -0.59 -19.40
CA ARG A 176 -7.34 0.84 -19.04
C ARG A 176 -8.61 1.60 -19.43
N THR A 177 -9.76 1.08 -19.04
CA THR A 177 -11.04 1.76 -19.25
C THR A 177 -11.35 2.65 -18.05
N PRO A 178 -12.11 3.75 -18.22
CA PRO A 178 -12.58 4.57 -17.10
C PRO A 178 -13.30 3.73 -16.03
N THR A 179 -14.10 2.75 -16.43
CA THR A 179 -14.78 1.83 -15.51
C THR A 179 -13.82 1.03 -14.63
N ALA A 180 -12.77 0.45 -15.21
CA ALA A 180 -11.75 -0.29 -14.47
C ALA A 180 -10.96 0.63 -13.53
N THR A 181 -10.62 1.83 -13.99
CA THR A 181 -9.96 2.86 -13.17
C THR A 181 -10.82 3.24 -11.96
N LEU A 182 -12.10 3.57 -12.17
CA LEU A 182 -13.03 3.95 -11.10
C LEU A 182 -13.25 2.80 -10.10
N GLY A 183 -13.37 1.56 -10.58
CA GLY A 183 -13.49 0.38 -9.71
C GLY A 183 -12.27 0.17 -8.81
N ARG A 184 -11.06 0.37 -9.34
CA ARG A 184 -9.82 0.26 -8.57
C ARG A 184 -9.67 1.38 -7.54
N ILE A 185 -10.05 2.61 -7.90
CA ILE A 185 -10.07 3.74 -6.96
C ILE A 185 -11.07 3.48 -5.83
N ALA A 186 -12.27 2.98 -6.12
CA ALA A 186 -13.25 2.64 -5.09
C ALA A 186 -12.77 1.52 -4.17
N SER A 187 -12.18 0.45 -4.74
CA SER A 187 -11.57 -0.64 -3.97
C SER A 187 -10.39 -0.17 -3.10
N ALA A 188 -9.59 0.80 -3.57
CA ALA A 188 -8.57 1.43 -2.73
C ALA A 188 -9.21 2.25 -1.59
N GLY A 189 -10.33 2.93 -1.87
CA GLY A 189 -11.07 3.74 -0.91
C GLY A 189 -11.66 2.96 0.27
N THR A 190 -11.93 1.66 0.15
CA THR A 190 -12.43 0.82 1.26
C THR A 190 -11.37 0.53 2.32
N ARG A 191 -10.10 0.88 2.07
CA ARG A 191 -8.98 0.73 3.01
C ARG A 191 -8.36 2.06 3.43
N ILE A 192 -8.95 3.19 3.01
CA ILE A 192 -8.48 4.52 3.37
C ILE A 192 -9.57 5.19 4.20
N ARG A 193 -9.22 5.61 5.41
CA ARG A 193 -10.09 6.31 6.36
C ARG A 193 -9.73 7.77 6.47
N THR A 194 -10.75 8.63 6.57
CA THR A 194 -10.61 10.03 6.97
C THR A 194 -11.73 10.38 7.94
N GLN A 195 -11.42 11.10 9.02
CA GLN A 195 -12.40 11.52 10.03
C GLN A 195 -13.30 10.35 10.52
N GLY A 196 -12.73 9.15 10.65
CA GLY A 196 -13.43 7.94 11.09
C GLY A 196 -14.25 7.20 10.02
N ARG A 197 -14.38 7.74 8.80
CA ARG A 197 -15.15 7.15 7.69
C ARG A 197 -14.26 6.63 6.58
N LEU A 198 -14.73 5.65 5.82
CA LEU A 198 -14.02 5.17 4.64
C LEU A 198 -14.17 6.17 3.49
N ILE A 199 -13.12 6.30 2.68
CA ILE A 199 -13.17 7.13 1.48
C ILE A 199 -14.16 6.55 0.47
N SER A 200 -14.34 5.23 0.42
CA SER A 200 -15.41 4.59 -0.37
C SER A 200 -16.79 5.16 -0.05
N ASP A 201 -17.02 5.60 1.19
CA ASP A 201 -18.33 6.11 1.62
C ASP A 201 -18.58 7.56 1.21
N LEU A 202 -17.51 8.26 0.85
CA LEU A 202 -17.49 9.70 0.60
C LEU A 202 -17.23 10.02 -0.87
N LEU A 203 -16.61 9.07 -1.60
CA LEU A 203 -16.15 9.26 -2.96
C LEU A 203 -17.24 8.89 -3.96
N CYS A 204 -17.68 9.88 -4.73
CA CYS A 204 -18.51 9.68 -5.90
C CYS A 204 -17.64 9.82 -7.16
N ALA A 205 -17.11 8.69 -7.64
CA ALA A 205 -16.25 8.68 -8.81
C ALA A 205 -17.11 8.77 -10.08
N VAL A 206 -16.99 9.88 -10.81
CA VAL A 206 -17.71 10.10 -12.08
C VAL A 206 -16.68 10.22 -13.20
N ALA A 207 -16.81 9.40 -14.23
CA ALA A 207 -16.12 9.61 -15.50
C ALA A 207 -17.13 10.06 -16.56
N PRO A 208 -16.77 11.02 -17.45
CA PRO A 208 -17.64 11.46 -18.54
C PRO A 208 -18.14 10.27 -19.37
N GLY A 209 -19.45 10.21 -19.64
CA GLY A 209 -20.06 9.09 -20.39
C GLY A 209 -20.24 7.80 -19.60
N HIS A 210 -19.85 7.77 -18.32
CA HIS A 210 -19.98 6.63 -17.42
C HIS A 210 -20.75 6.99 -16.13
N GLU A 211 -21.64 7.99 -16.16
CA GLU A 211 -22.36 8.46 -14.97
C GLU A 211 -23.30 7.39 -14.40
N ARG A 212 -23.84 6.51 -15.26
CA ARG A 212 -24.65 5.35 -14.83
C ARG A 212 -23.80 4.32 -14.07
N PHE A 213 -22.56 4.11 -14.50
CA PHE A 213 -21.63 3.20 -13.84
C PHE A 213 -21.16 3.77 -12.50
N GLY A 214 -20.79 5.06 -12.45
CA GLY A 214 -20.43 5.74 -11.20
C GLY A 214 -21.53 5.63 -10.14
N ARG A 215 -22.81 5.81 -10.54
CA ARG A 215 -23.96 5.62 -9.65
C ARG A 215 -24.13 4.18 -9.16
N ARG A 216 -23.94 3.17 -10.03
CA ARG A 216 -23.98 1.75 -9.64
C ARG A 216 -22.85 1.38 -8.69
N LEU A 217 -21.64 1.84 -8.98
CA LEU A 217 -20.45 1.57 -8.16
C LEU A 217 -20.62 2.14 -6.75
N HIS A 218 -21.16 3.35 -6.65
CA HIS A 218 -21.53 3.97 -5.38
C HIS A 218 -22.59 3.15 -4.63
N ALA A 219 -23.63 2.67 -5.31
CA ALA A 219 -24.66 1.82 -4.68
C ALA A 219 -24.09 0.49 -4.15
N ILE A 220 -23.18 -0.16 -4.89
CA ILE A 220 -22.52 -1.42 -4.49
C ILE A 220 -21.64 -1.21 -3.26
N ALA A 221 -20.92 -0.08 -3.17
CA ALA A 221 -20.10 0.23 -2.02
C ALA A 221 -20.91 0.50 -0.73
N HIS A 222 -22.23 0.75 -0.86
CA HIS A 222 -23.10 1.21 0.23
C HIS A 222 -24.23 0.25 0.64
N GLN A 223 -24.41 -0.88 -0.04
CA GLN A 223 -25.30 -1.95 0.42
C GLN A 223 -24.52 -2.89 1.36
N GLU A 224 -25.04 -3.15 2.56
CA GLU A 224 -24.49 -4.15 3.49
C GLU A 224 -24.43 -5.54 2.81
N ALA A 225 -23.31 -6.23 3.05
CA ALA A 225 -22.84 -7.43 2.33
C ALA A 225 -23.70 -8.69 2.51
N PRO A 226 -23.40 -9.73 1.72
CA PRO A 226 -23.07 -11.01 2.36
C PRO A 226 -21.66 -11.48 2.01
N ALA A 227 -21.13 -12.32 2.89
CA ALA A 227 -19.92 -13.11 2.68
C ALA A 227 -19.91 -13.80 1.30
N SER A 228 -18.71 -13.96 0.74
CA SER A 228 -18.44 -14.60 -0.55
C SER A 228 -19.05 -13.89 -1.77
N VAL A 229 -18.23 -13.08 -2.44
CA VAL A 229 -17.70 -13.37 -3.79
C VAL A 229 -16.55 -12.39 -4.00
N MET A 230 -15.31 -12.87 -3.96
CA MET A 230 -14.22 -12.15 -4.64
C MET A 230 -14.56 -12.22 -6.14
N PRO A 231 -14.73 -11.10 -6.85
CA PRO A 231 -14.68 -11.16 -8.30
C PRO A 231 -13.21 -11.42 -8.66
N ILE A 232 -12.90 -12.70 -8.85
CA ILE A 232 -11.75 -13.14 -9.61
C ILE A 232 -11.97 -12.57 -11.01
N TRP A 233 -11.23 -11.53 -11.36
CA TRP A 233 -11.05 -11.17 -12.76
C TRP A 233 -9.64 -11.61 -13.17
N PRO A 234 -9.52 -12.29 -14.33
CA PRO A 234 -8.27 -12.86 -14.83
C PRO A 234 -7.20 -11.81 -15.15
#